data_AF-L1L223-F1
#
_entry.id   AF-L1L223-F1
#
_cell.length_a   1.000
_cell.length_b   1.000
_cell.length_c   1.000
_cell.angle_alpha   90.00
_cell.angle_beta   90.00
_cell.angle_gamma   90.00
#
_symmetry.space_group_name_H-M   'P 1'
#
loop_
_entity.id
_entity.type
_entity.pdbx_description
1 polymer ?
#
loop_
_entity_poly.entity_id
_entity_poly.type
_entity_poly.pdbx_seq_one_letter_code
_entity_poly.pdbx_strand_id
1 'polypeptide(L)'
;MSESSQSEPVGVILSVDPDRFAEVVEALRRAGLTVTGEQPIVGTLSGTVAEDRIPALEAVDGVDSVDRDRTVRLPPPDSPIQ
;
A
#
# COMPACT_ATOMS: atom_id res chain seq x y z
N MET A 1 13.61 25.39 -14.78
CA MET A 1 14.38 24.74 -13.69
C MET A 1 13.37 23.96 -12.86
N SER A 2 13.73 22.72 -12.55
CA SER A 2 12.87 21.57 -12.28
C SER A 2 11.76 21.78 -11.25
N GLU A 3 10.50 21.56 -11.66
CA GLU A 3 9.44 21.19 -10.73
C GLU A 3 9.71 19.73 -10.34
N SER A 4 10.16 19.53 -9.10
CA SER A 4 10.21 18.20 -8.49
C SER A 4 8.79 17.65 -8.46
N SER A 5 8.48 16.74 -9.39
CA SER A 5 7.26 15.94 -9.39
C SER A 5 7.24 15.08 -8.13
N GLN A 6 6.76 15.62 -7.01
CA GLN A 6 6.43 14.80 -5.85
C GLN A 6 5.14 14.06 -6.21
N SER A 7 5.26 12.77 -6.57
CA SER A 7 4.10 11.91 -6.78
C SER A 7 3.21 11.96 -5.55
N GLU A 8 1.91 12.25 -5.75
CA GLU A 8 0.95 12.28 -4.65
C GLU A 8 0.93 10.91 -3.93
N PRO A 9 0.84 10.89 -2.58
CA PRO A 9 0.73 9.63 -1.85
C PRO A 9 -0.53 8.87 -2.26
N VAL A 10 -0.37 7.59 -2.58
CA VAL A 10 -1.47 6.67 -2.88
C VAL A 10 -1.67 5.70 -1.73
N GLY A 11 -2.91 5.32 -1.48
CA GLY A 11 -3.23 4.25 -0.53
C GLY A 11 -2.77 2.90 -1.08
N VAL A 12 -2.25 2.05 -0.20
CA VAL A 12 -1.83 0.68 -0.51
C VAL A 12 -2.24 -0.28 0.61
N ILE A 13 -2.55 -1.50 0.22
CA ILE A 13 -2.76 -2.66 1.09
C ILE A 13 -1.67 -3.67 0.72
N LEU A 14 -0.99 -4.22 1.71
CA LEU A 14 0.09 -5.17 1.50
C LEU A 14 -0.23 -6.48 2.20
N SER A 15 0.08 -7.59 1.53
CA SER A 15 0.16 -8.92 2.13
C SER A 15 1.64 -9.25 2.36
N VAL A 16 1.97 -9.75 3.55
CA VAL A 16 3.33 -10.02 4.01
C VAL A 16 3.39 -11.31 4.81
N ASP A 17 4.60 -11.85 4.96
CA ASP A 17 4.90 -12.98 5.82
C ASP A 17 4.52 -12.68 7.29
N PRO A 18 3.50 -13.35 7.87
CA PRO A 18 3.06 -13.11 9.22
C PRO A 18 4.09 -13.56 10.28
N ASP A 19 4.93 -14.55 9.98
CA ASP A 19 5.97 -15.03 10.92
C ASP A 19 7.09 -14.00 11.10
N ARG A 20 7.26 -13.11 10.11
CA ARG A 20 8.26 -12.02 10.10
C ARG A 20 7.64 -10.62 10.14
N PHE A 21 6.35 -10.52 10.48
CA PHE A 21 5.56 -9.30 10.30
C PHE A 21 6.26 -8.02 10.80
N ALA A 22 6.76 -8.02 12.05
CA ALA A 22 7.41 -6.85 12.64
C ALA A 22 8.69 -6.43 11.89
N GLU A 23 9.48 -7.39 11.40
CA GLU A 23 10.69 -7.12 10.61
C GLU A 23 10.32 -6.50 9.25
N VAL A 24 9.31 -7.07 8.59
CA VAL A 24 8.84 -6.61 7.27
C VAL A 24 8.22 -5.21 7.37
N VAL A 25 7.42 -4.93 8.41
CA VAL A 25 6.86 -3.59 8.67
C VAL A 25 7.96 -2.54 8.77
N GLU A 26 9.04 -2.80 9.50
CA GLU A 26 10.16 -1.87 9.64
C GLU A 26 10.96 -1.71 8.33
N ALA A 27 11.06 -2.76 7.52
CA ALA A 27 11.64 -2.66 6.19
C ALA A 27 10.78 -1.81 5.25
N LEU A 28 9.45 -1.99 5.27
CA LEU A 28 8.50 -1.20 4.49
C LEU A 28 8.50 0.29 4.89
N ARG A 29 8.57 0.59 6.19
CA ARG A 29 8.72 1.98 6.68
C ARG A 29 9.99 2.62 6.12
N ARG A 30 11.12 1.91 6.13
CA ARG A 30 12.39 2.38 5.53
C ARG A 30 12.31 2.55 4.01
N ALA A 31 11.52 1.73 3.33
CA ALA A 31 11.24 1.85 1.89
C ALA A 31 10.30 3.03 1.56
N GLY A 32 9.67 3.64 2.56
CA GLY A 32 8.86 4.86 2.43
C GLY A 32 7.37 4.68 2.66
N LEU A 33 6.92 3.52 3.15
CA LEU A 33 5.53 3.30 3.54
C LEU A 33 5.22 4.07 4.84
N THR A 34 4.16 4.88 4.80
CA THR A 34 3.51 5.41 5.99
C THR A 34 2.38 4.47 6.39
N VAL A 35 2.61 3.63 7.40
CA VAL A 35 1.62 2.64 7.86
C VAL A 35 0.46 3.34 8.57
N THR A 36 -0.78 2.97 8.18
CA THR A 36 -2.03 3.48 8.76
C THR A 36 -2.83 2.41 9.50
N GLY A 37 -2.56 1.13 9.25
CA GLY A 37 -3.16 0.01 9.97
C GLY A 37 -2.37 -1.28 9.80
N GLU A 38 -2.35 -2.10 10.85
CA GLU A 38 -1.62 -3.38 10.87
C GLU A 38 -2.59 -4.49 11.31
N GLN A 39 -2.55 -5.64 10.63
CA GLN A 39 -3.26 -6.86 11.00
C GLN A 39 -2.28 -8.05 11.05
N PRO A 40 -1.45 -8.16 12.11
CA PRO A 40 -0.33 -9.11 12.16
C PRO A 40 -0.76 -10.57 12.03
N ILE A 41 -1.91 -10.93 12.60
CA ILE A 41 -2.41 -12.32 12.62
C ILE A 41 -2.65 -12.87 11.21
N VAL A 42 -3.07 -12.01 10.28
CA VAL A 42 -3.39 -12.40 8.89
C VAL A 42 -2.34 -11.94 7.88
N GLY A 43 -1.24 -11.33 8.36
CA GLY A 43 -0.15 -10.89 7.49
C GLY A 43 -0.53 -9.72 6.58
N THR A 44 -1.41 -8.81 7.00
CA THR A 44 -1.79 -7.65 6.18
C THR A 44 -1.53 -6.33 6.87
N LEU A 45 -1.23 -5.30 6.07
CA LEU A 45 -1.14 -3.92 6.54
C LEU A 45 -1.62 -2.94 5.48
N SER A 46 -2.04 -1.76 5.93
CA SER A 46 -2.43 -0.65 5.08
C SER A 46 -1.54 0.56 5.33
N GLY A 47 -1.37 1.38 4.30
CA GLY A 47 -0.60 2.60 4.42
C GLY A 47 -0.69 3.49 3.20
N THR A 48 0.13 4.52 3.18
CA THR A 48 0.31 5.41 2.04
C THR A 48 1.77 5.45 1.62
N VAL A 49 2.02 5.58 0.32
CA VAL A 49 3.37 5.65 -0.26
C VAL A 49 3.34 6.55 -1.49
N ALA A 50 4.47 7.17 -1.83
CA ALA A 50 4.62 7.82 -3.13
C ALA A 50 4.47 6.78 -4.25
N GLU A 51 3.70 7.10 -5.30
CA GLU A 51 3.35 6.12 -6.35
C GLU A 51 4.58 5.50 -7.05
N ASP A 52 5.65 6.27 -7.21
CA ASP A 52 6.91 5.84 -7.80
C ASP A 52 7.72 4.88 -6.91
N ARG A 53 7.34 4.72 -5.63
CA ARG A 53 7.98 3.81 -4.67
C ARG A 53 7.26 2.48 -4.49
N ILE A 54 6.13 2.25 -5.16
CA ILE A 54 5.44 0.94 -5.11
C ILE A 54 6.40 -0.22 -5.46
N PRO A 55 7.23 -0.15 -6.53
CA PRO A 55 8.18 -1.23 -6.84
C PRO A 55 9.23 -1.46 -5.74
N ALA A 56 9.54 -0.43 -4.94
CA ALA A 56 10.47 -0.57 -3.82
C ALA A 56 9.83 -1.32 -2.64
N LEU A 57 8.50 -1.23 -2.48
CA LEU A 57 7.77 -2.02 -1.49
C LEU A 57 7.68 -3.49 -1.92
N GLU A 58 7.39 -3.75 -3.20
CA GLU A 58 7.33 -5.11 -3.77
C GLU A 58 8.68 -5.86 -3.66
N ALA A 59 9.80 -5.13 -3.64
CA ALA A 59 11.13 -5.69 -3.53
C ALA A 59 11.56 -6.01 -2.09
N VAL A 60 10.75 -5.66 -1.07
CA VAL A 60 11.06 -5.99 0.33
C VAL A 60 10.84 -7.49 0.55
N ASP A 61 11.88 -8.16 1.06
CA ASP A 61 11.81 -9.57 1.43
C ASP A 61 10.72 -9.80 2.49
N GLY A 62 9.85 -10.78 2.24
CA GLY A 62 8.66 -11.04 3.06
C GLY A 62 7.40 -10.27 2.62
N VAL A 63 7.43 -9.51 1.51
CA VAL A 63 6.22 -8.98 0.87
C VAL A 63 5.73 -9.94 -0.20
N ASP A 64 4.46 -10.33 -0.10
CA ASP A 64 3.79 -11.20 -1.08
C ASP A 64 3.08 -10.38 -2.17
N SER A 65 2.38 -9.31 -1.76
CA SER A 65 1.67 -8.42 -2.70
C SER A 65 1.60 -6.98 -2.21
N VAL A 66 1.53 -6.06 -3.17
CA VAL A 66 1.21 -4.65 -2.94
C VAL A 66 0.04 -4.27 -3.84
N ASP A 67 -1.11 -4.02 -3.21
CA ASP A 67 -2.34 -3.66 -3.88
C ASP A 67 -2.62 -2.18 -3.68
N ARG A 68 -2.71 -1.42 -4.78
CA ARG A 68 -3.13 -0.02 -4.71
C ARG A 68 -4.58 0.05 -4.25
N ASP A 69 -4.85 0.84 -3.20
CA ASP A 69 -6.20 1.15 -2.78
C ASP A 69 -6.89 1.91 -3.92
N ARG A 70 -7.97 1.33 -4.44
CA ARG A 70 -8.80 1.93 -5.49
C ARG A 70 -10.12 2.31 -4.87
N THR A 71 -10.45 3.59 -4.94
CA THR A 71 -11.81 4.04 -4.62
C THR A 71 -12.78 3.53 -5.69
N VAL A 72 -13.38 2.36 -5.45
CA VAL A 72 -14.50 1.87 -6.25
C VAL A 72 -15.78 2.51 -5.69
N ARG A 73 -16.50 3.24 -6.54
CA ARG A 73 -17.77 3.87 -6.18
C ARG A 73 -18.88 3.03 -6.77
N LEU A 74 -19.88 2.68 -5.95
CA LEU A 74 -21.14 2.16 -6.48
C LEU A 74 -21.74 3.20 -7.43
N PRO A 75 -22.31 2.77 -8.57
CA PRO A 75 -23.13 3.64 -9.38
C PRO A 75 -24.24 4.26 -8.52
N PRO A 76 -24.66 5.51 -8.78
CA PRO A 76 -25.78 6.11 -8.06
C PRO A 76 -27.06 5.25 -8.22
N PRO A 77 -28.03 5.34 -7.30
CA PRO A 77 -29.23 4.49 -7.30
C PRO A 77 -30.03 4.52 -8.61
N ASP A 78 -29.99 5.64 -9.33
CA ASP A 78 -30.70 5.85 -10.60
C ASP A 78 -29.89 5.38 -11.83
N SER A 79 -28.73 4.76 -11.63
CA SER A 79 -27.90 4.21 -12.69
C SER A 79 -28.58 3.02 -13.37
N PRO A 80 -28.55 2.91 -14.72
CA PRO A 80 -29.11 1.76 -15.44
C PRO A 80 -28.28 0.47 -15.30
N ILE A 81 -27.11 0.55 -14.65
CA ILE A 81 -26.21 -0.56 -14.34
C ILE A 81 -25.95 -0.57 -12.83
N GLN A 82 -26.00 -1.77 -12.25
CA GLN A 82 -25.58 -2.08 -10.89
C GLN A 82 -24.26 -2.84 -10.91
#